data_AF-A0A7S2IEV8-F1
#
_entry.id   AF-A0A7S2IEV8-F1
#
_cell.length_a   1.000
_cell.length_b   1.000
_cell.length_c   1.000
_cell.angle_alpha   90.00
_cell.angle_beta   90.00
_cell.angle_gamma   90.00
#
_symmetry.space_group_name_H-M   'P 1'
#
loop_
_entity.id
_entity.type
_entity.pdbx_description
1 polymer ?
#
loop_
_entity_poly.entity_id
_entity_poly.type
_entity_poly.pdbx_seq_one_letter_code
_entity_poly.pdbx_strand_id
1 'polypeptide(L)'
;GRSVATHQFGSQVICRLFEHAAGEPRIVELADVVLSNDAVGLCCHKYGHAAAMAILSNGLSRQRAVVVAALQTDVCRFAKHRFAAFVVQHAFLQCAPAECGALARGLMSQAGAVVTLACHACGVHVIRALLQVPGAAERALQYLGQREQRLRKDVFGSKLLRELGLLEDKVVDEARATGSAANVGGA
;
A
#
# COMPACT_ATOMS: atom_id res chain seq x y z
N GLY A 1 -20.96 8.95 -17.02
CA GLY A 1 -20.19 8.76 -15.77
C GLY A 1 -18.85 8.10 -16.03
N ARG A 2 -18.83 6.78 -16.23
CA ARG A 2 -17.60 5.98 -16.36
C ARG A 2 -16.61 6.44 -17.44
N SER A 3 -17.07 6.68 -18.67
CA SER A 3 -16.20 7.16 -19.76
C SER A 3 -15.47 8.46 -19.42
N VAL A 4 -16.12 9.34 -18.65
CA VAL A 4 -15.55 10.61 -18.15
C VAL A 4 -14.55 10.33 -17.03
N ALA A 5 -14.85 9.45 -16.08
CA ALA A 5 -13.94 9.05 -15.00
C ALA A 5 -12.66 8.36 -15.52
N THR A 6 -12.72 7.75 -16.71
CA THR A 6 -11.58 7.14 -17.38
C THR A 6 -10.92 8.05 -18.42
N HIS A 7 -11.37 9.30 -18.57
CA HIS A 7 -10.80 10.26 -19.50
C HIS A 7 -9.72 11.12 -18.82
N GLN A 8 -8.66 11.49 -19.55
CA GLN A 8 -7.49 12.19 -18.99
C GLN A 8 -7.79 13.50 -18.25
N PHE A 9 -8.79 14.24 -18.72
CA PHE A 9 -9.27 15.48 -18.08
C PHE A 9 -10.56 15.24 -17.29
N GLY A 10 -11.38 14.28 -17.74
CA GLY A 10 -12.67 14.00 -17.12
C GLY A 10 -12.51 13.43 -15.72
N SER A 11 -11.48 12.64 -15.46
CA SER A 11 -11.21 12.09 -14.13
C SER A 11 -10.98 13.18 -13.09
N GLN A 12 -10.31 14.28 -13.45
CA GLN A 12 -10.08 15.39 -12.53
C GLN A 12 -11.37 16.11 -12.15
N VAL A 13 -12.27 16.30 -13.12
CA VAL A 13 -13.60 16.87 -12.87
C VAL A 13 -14.39 15.95 -11.94
N ILE A 14 -14.40 14.64 -12.22
CA ILE A 14 -15.07 13.64 -11.36
C ILE A 14 -14.52 13.67 -9.93
N CYS A 15 -13.20 13.71 -9.75
CA CYS A 15 -12.59 13.78 -8.42
C CYS A 15 -13.02 15.04 -7.67
N ARG A 16 -13.00 16.22 -8.31
CA ARG A 16 -13.42 17.47 -7.67
C ARG A 16 -14.90 17.47 -7.29
N LEU A 17 -15.76 16.87 -8.13
CA LEU A 17 -17.17 16.71 -7.80
C LEU A 17 -17.36 15.83 -6.54
N PHE A 18 -16.61 14.73 -6.44
CA PHE A 18 -16.64 13.90 -5.22
C PHE A 18 -16.02 14.61 -4.01
N GLU A 19 -15.04 15.49 -4.17
CA GLU A 19 -14.45 16.22 -3.05
C GLU A 19 -15.40 17.29 -2.48
N HIS A 20 -16.13 18.01 -3.33
CA HIS A 20 -16.92 19.16 -2.89
C HIS A 20 -18.42 18.93 -2.80
N ALA A 21 -18.94 17.87 -3.44
CA ALA A 21 -20.38 17.68 -3.60
C ALA A 21 -20.83 16.22 -3.41
N ALA A 22 -20.06 15.37 -2.73
CA ALA A 22 -20.37 13.93 -2.57
C ALA A 22 -21.76 13.61 -2.02
N GLY A 23 -22.33 14.52 -1.20
CA GLY A 23 -23.66 14.35 -0.61
C GLY A 23 -24.82 14.82 -1.50
N GLU A 24 -24.53 15.53 -2.60
CA GLU A 24 -25.59 15.99 -3.50
C GLU A 24 -26.19 14.80 -4.27
N PRO A 25 -27.53 14.71 -4.40
CA PRO A 25 -28.19 13.56 -5.01
C PRO A 25 -27.65 13.16 -6.39
N ARG A 26 -27.32 14.15 -7.24
CA ARG A 26 -26.77 13.93 -8.57
C ARG A 26 -25.35 13.35 -8.54
N ILE A 27 -24.54 13.75 -7.55
CA ILE A 27 -23.17 13.28 -7.41
C ILE A 27 -23.13 11.90 -6.76
N VAL A 28 -24.06 11.64 -5.84
CA VAL A 28 -24.31 10.30 -5.30
C VAL A 28 -24.64 9.33 -6.45
N GLU A 29 -25.59 9.69 -7.31
CA GLU A 29 -25.96 8.88 -8.48
C GLU A 29 -24.79 8.73 -9.46
N LEU A 30 -24.03 9.80 -9.69
CA LEU A 30 -22.82 9.75 -10.53
C LEU A 30 -21.78 8.76 -10.00
N ALA A 31 -21.54 8.71 -8.70
CA ALA A 31 -20.64 7.74 -8.08
C ALA A 31 -21.14 6.30 -8.30
N ASP A 32 -22.45 6.05 -8.14
CA ASP A 32 -23.05 4.75 -8.42
C ASP A 32 -22.85 4.36 -9.91
N VAL A 33 -23.05 5.29 -10.85
CA VAL A 33 -22.81 5.06 -12.29
C VAL A 33 -21.32 4.82 -12.59
N VAL A 34 -20.40 5.54 -11.94
CA VAL A 34 -18.95 5.35 -12.12
C VAL A 34 -18.53 3.95 -11.64
N LEU A 35 -19.09 3.49 -10.51
CA LEU A 35 -18.80 2.17 -9.95
C LEU A 35 -19.50 1.03 -10.69
N SER A 36 -20.64 1.29 -11.33
CA SER A 36 -21.46 0.27 -12.00
C SER A 36 -20.66 -0.58 -13.00
N ASN A 37 -20.99 -1.86 -13.08
CA ASN A 37 -20.47 -2.89 -14.01
C ASN A 37 -19.05 -3.42 -13.74
N ASP A 38 -18.06 -2.56 -13.48
CA ASP A 38 -16.66 -3.02 -13.38
C ASP A 38 -15.78 -2.13 -12.49
N ALA A 39 -15.95 -2.26 -11.17
CA ALA A 39 -15.15 -1.53 -10.18
C ALA A 39 -13.67 -1.96 -10.21
N VAL A 40 -13.37 -3.20 -10.59
CA VAL A 40 -12.00 -3.71 -10.74
C VAL A 40 -11.25 -2.97 -11.84
N GLY A 41 -11.83 -2.86 -13.03
CA GLY A 41 -11.25 -2.12 -14.14
C GLY A 41 -11.09 -0.64 -13.82
N LEU A 42 -12.00 -0.03 -13.04
CA LEU A 42 -11.84 1.34 -12.57
C LEU A 42 -10.57 1.50 -11.71
N CYS A 43 -10.35 0.61 -10.73
CA CYS A 43 -9.16 0.62 -9.88
C CYS A 43 -7.87 0.39 -10.67
N CYS A 44 -7.94 -0.42 -11.73
CA CYS A 44 -6.81 -0.70 -12.62
C CYS A 44 -6.61 0.35 -13.73
N HIS A 45 -7.47 1.37 -13.83
CA HIS A 45 -7.38 2.32 -14.93
C HIS A 45 -6.42 3.49 -14.63
N LYS A 46 -5.65 3.91 -15.64
CA LYS A 46 -4.68 5.04 -15.55
C LYS A 46 -5.27 6.31 -14.97
N TYR A 47 -6.52 6.61 -15.30
CA TYR A 47 -7.25 7.78 -14.80
C TYR A 47 -8.36 7.41 -13.80
N GLY A 48 -8.89 6.18 -13.90
CA GLY A 48 -10.04 5.76 -13.09
C GLY A 48 -9.68 5.47 -11.64
N HIS A 49 -8.44 5.06 -11.37
CA HIS A 49 -7.99 4.81 -9.99
C HIS A 49 -8.11 6.06 -9.09
N ALA A 50 -7.94 7.26 -9.66
CA ALA A 50 -8.12 8.51 -8.95
C ALA A 50 -9.59 8.72 -8.53
N ALA A 51 -10.54 8.40 -9.40
CA ALA A 51 -11.96 8.43 -9.07
C ALA A 51 -12.31 7.39 -7.99
N ALA A 52 -11.72 6.18 -8.05
CA ALA A 52 -11.89 5.17 -7.01
C ALA A 52 -11.38 5.66 -5.64
N MET A 53 -10.20 6.30 -5.58
CA MET A 53 -9.69 6.90 -4.33
C MET A 53 -10.56 8.06 -3.84
N ALA A 54 -11.06 8.91 -4.73
CA ALA A 54 -11.96 9.99 -4.36
C ALA A 54 -13.29 9.48 -3.77
N ILE A 55 -13.81 8.37 -4.31
CA ILE A 55 -14.97 7.67 -3.75
C ILE A 55 -14.62 7.04 -2.40
N LEU A 56 -13.45 6.43 -2.24
CA LEU A 56 -13.00 5.92 -0.93
C LEU A 56 -12.94 7.01 0.13
N SER A 57 -12.50 8.22 -0.22
CA SER A 57 -12.43 9.35 0.73
C SER A 57 -13.80 9.97 1.04
N ASN A 58 -14.62 10.22 0.02
CA ASN A 58 -15.76 11.14 0.14
C ASN A 58 -17.11 10.47 -0.13
N GLY A 59 -17.11 9.29 -0.77
CA GLY A 59 -18.33 8.57 -1.14
C GLY A 59 -19.07 8.01 0.06
N LEU A 60 -20.33 7.64 -0.18
CA LEU A 60 -21.19 7.02 0.84
C LEU A 60 -20.66 5.62 1.22
N SER A 61 -21.02 5.13 2.40
CA SER A 61 -20.53 3.83 2.90
C SER A 61 -20.79 2.67 1.92
N ARG A 62 -21.95 2.64 1.25
CA ARG A 62 -22.25 1.63 0.23
C ARG A 62 -21.31 1.69 -0.98
N GLN A 63 -20.86 2.88 -1.36
CA GLN A 63 -20.01 3.12 -2.53
C GLN A 63 -18.56 2.74 -2.22
N ARG A 64 -18.08 3.10 -1.02
CA ARG A 64 -16.78 2.65 -0.53
C ARG A 64 -16.72 1.12 -0.44
N ALA A 65 -17.77 0.50 0.08
CA ALA A 65 -17.88 -0.95 0.17
C ALA A 65 -17.75 -1.65 -1.20
N VAL A 66 -18.28 -1.07 -2.29
CA VAL A 66 -18.10 -1.59 -3.64
C VAL A 66 -16.62 -1.57 -4.07
N VAL A 67 -15.89 -0.48 -3.80
CA VAL A 67 -14.46 -0.39 -4.12
C VAL A 67 -13.66 -1.38 -3.27
N VAL A 68 -13.93 -1.46 -1.97
CA VAL A 68 -13.25 -2.41 -1.07
C VAL A 68 -13.52 -3.85 -1.49
N ALA A 69 -14.76 -4.20 -1.83
CA ALA A 69 -15.13 -5.52 -2.33
C ALA A 69 -14.39 -5.86 -3.64
N ALA A 70 -14.25 -4.88 -4.55
CA ALA A 70 -13.48 -5.07 -5.78
C ALA A 70 -12.00 -5.40 -5.47
N LEU A 71 -11.38 -4.68 -4.53
CA LEU A 71 -10.01 -4.95 -4.10
C LEU A 71 -9.85 -6.32 -3.40
N GLN A 72 -10.86 -6.74 -2.65
CA GLN A 72 -10.84 -8.01 -1.92
C GLN A 72 -10.83 -9.25 -2.83
N THR A 73 -11.22 -9.11 -4.11
CA THR A 73 -11.18 -10.23 -5.06
C THR A 73 -9.77 -10.78 -5.29
N ASP A 74 -8.74 -9.94 -5.24
CA ASP A 74 -7.33 -10.34 -5.35
C ASP A 74 -6.38 -9.21 -4.86
N VAL A 75 -6.32 -9.02 -3.55
CA VAL A 75 -5.56 -7.90 -2.95
C VAL A 75 -4.08 -7.93 -3.35
N CYS A 76 -3.47 -9.12 -3.45
CA CYS A 76 -2.06 -9.25 -3.80
C CYS A 76 -1.79 -8.83 -5.25
N ARG A 77 -2.65 -9.23 -6.20
CA ARG A 77 -2.55 -8.76 -7.59
C ARG A 77 -2.69 -7.25 -7.68
N PHE A 78 -3.68 -6.66 -7.00
CA PHE A 78 -3.88 -5.20 -7.05
C PHE A 78 -2.73 -4.44 -6.40
N ALA A 79 -2.15 -4.97 -5.32
CA ALA A 79 -0.98 -4.39 -4.68
C ALA A 79 0.28 -4.36 -5.57
N LYS A 80 0.36 -5.21 -6.59
CA LYS A 80 1.43 -5.20 -7.61
C LYS A 80 1.09 -4.34 -8.84
N HIS A 81 -0.15 -3.92 -8.98
CA HIS A 81 -0.59 -3.19 -10.16
C HIS A 81 -0.24 -1.70 -10.06
N ARG A 82 0.36 -1.11 -11.11
CA ARG A 82 0.85 0.28 -11.12
C ARG A 82 -0.17 1.35 -10.70
N PHE A 83 -1.47 1.11 -10.92
CA PHE A 83 -2.53 2.05 -10.52
C PHE A 83 -3.35 1.56 -9.32
N ALA A 84 -3.61 0.25 -9.25
CA ALA A 84 -4.49 -0.28 -8.21
C ALA A 84 -3.76 -0.34 -6.86
N ALA A 85 -2.42 -0.39 -6.85
CA ALA A 85 -1.62 -0.30 -5.64
C ALA A 85 -1.84 1.03 -4.89
N PHE A 86 -2.11 2.13 -5.60
CA PHE A 86 -2.49 3.39 -4.96
C PHE A 86 -3.85 3.28 -4.28
N VAL A 87 -4.82 2.65 -4.94
CA VAL A 87 -6.16 2.42 -4.36
C VAL A 87 -6.09 1.52 -3.12
N VAL A 88 -5.26 0.46 -3.14
CA VAL A 88 -5.04 -0.42 -1.97
C VAL A 88 -4.38 0.35 -0.82
N GLN A 89 -3.35 1.15 -1.10
CA GLN A 89 -2.72 2.00 -0.07
C GLN A 89 -3.74 2.96 0.54
N HIS A 90 -4.50 3.65 -0.31
CA HIS A 90 -5.52 4.60 0.11
C HIS A 90 -6.61 3.92 0.94
N ALA A 91 -7.03 2.72 0.55
CA ALA A 91 -7.97 1.93 1.33
C ALA A 91 -7.44 1.60 2.73
N PHE A 92 -6.17 1.21 2.87
CA PHE A 92 -5.56 0.97 4.19
C PHE A 92 -5.48 2.21 5.08
N LEU A 93 -5.27 3.38 4.49
CA LEU A 93 -5.04 4.62 5.22
C LEU A 93 -6.31 5.43 5.53
N GLN A 94 -7.37 5.27 4.73
CA GLN A 94 -8.55 6.17 4.78
C GLN A 94 -9.87 5.45 5.08
N CYS A 95 -9.96 4.13 4.88
CA CYS A 95 -11.22 3.41 5.16
C CYS A 95 -11.44 3.21 6.67
N ALA A 96 -12.64 2.77 7.02
CA ALA A 96 -12.95 2.46 8.42
C ALA A 96 -12.06 1.29 8.91
N PRO A 97 -11.70 1.23 10.21
CA PRO A 97 -10.83 0.18 10.74
C PRO A 97 -11.29 -1.25 10.42
N ALA A 98 -12.60 -1.48 10.38
CA ALA A 98 -13.17 -2.78 10.01
C ALA A 98 -12.88 -3.17 8.55
N GLU A 99 -12.99 -2.21 7.62
CA GLU A 99 -12.71 -2.38 6.18
C GLU A 99 -11.21 -2.60 5.94
N CYS A 100 -10.36 -1.75 6.56
CA CYS A 100 -8.90 -1.90 6.52
C CYS A 100 -8.47 -3.27 7.06
N GLY A 101 -9.02 -3.68 8.20
CA GLY A 101 -8.74 -4.97 8.82
C GLY A 101 -9.15 -6.16 7.93
N ALA A 102 -10.29 -6.07 7.24
CA ALA A 102 -10.73 -7.11 6.31
C ALA A 102 -9.79 -7.23 5.10
N LEU A 103 -9.41 -6.09 4.50
CA LEU A 103 -8.46 -6.06 3.39
C LEU A 103 -7.07 -6.58 3.80
N ALA A 104 -6.61 -6.21 5.00
CA ALA A 104 -5.34 -6.64 5.56
C ALA A 104 -5.31 -8.16 5.81
N ARG A 105 -6.40 -8.71 6.36
CA ARG A 105 -6.57 -10.16 6.51
C ARG A 105 -6.56 -10.87 5.16
N GLY A 106 -7.24 -10.34 4.16
CA GLY A 106 -7.22 -10.88 2.79
C GLY A 106 -5.80 -10.97 2.23
N LEU A 107 -5.03 -9.88 2.28
CA LEU A 107 -3.64 -9.85 1.83
C LEU A 107 -2.76 -10.84 2.60
N MET A 108 -2.86 -10.86 3.93
CA MET A 108 -2.02 -11.70 4.79
C MET A 108 -2.41 -13.19 4.78
N SER A 109 -3.63 -13.53 4.34
CA SER A 109 -4.07 -14.92 4.19
C SER A 109 -3.35 -15.64 3.04
N GLN A 110 -2.87 -14.89 2.04
CA GLN A 110 -2.09 -15.44 0.95
C GLN A 110 -0.65 -15.66 1.41
N ALA A 111 -0.24 -16.94 1.43
CA ALA A 111 1.10 -17.34 1.86
C ALA A 111 2.19 -16.58 1.11
N GLY A 112 3.10 -15.95 1.87
CA GLY A 112 4.23 -15.21 1.32
C GLY A 112 3.90 -13.89 0.60
N ALA A 113 2.64 -13.43 0.62
CA ALA A 113 2.24 -12.18 -0.04
C ALA A 113 2.97 -10.97 0.54
N VAL A 114 3.07 -10.86 1.87
CA VAL A 114 3.76 -9.74 2.55
C VAL A 114 5.20 -9.59 2.08
N VAL A 115 5.97 -10.69 2.12
CA VAL A 115 7.38 -10.72 1.70
C VAL A 115 7.51 -10.47 0.20
N THR A 116 6.62 -11.05 -0.62
CA THR A 116 6.64 -10.86 -2.06
C THR A 116 6.35 -9.41 -2.46
N LEU A 117 5.43 -8.75 -1.77
CA LEU A 117 5.10 -7.35 -2.00
C LEU A 117 6.20 -6.41 -1.48
N ALA A 118 6.82 -6.73 -0.34
CA ALA A 118 7.97 -5.98 0.16
C ALA A 118 9.14 -5.94 -0.84
N CYS A 119 9.29 -6.98 -1.66
CA CYS A 119 10.28 -7.07 -2.74
C CYS A 119 9.77 -6.57 -4.11
N HIS A 120 8.67 -5.81 -4.15
CA HIS A 120 8.07 -5.35 -5.40
C HIS A 120 7.97 -3.83 -5.45
N ALA A 121 8.26 -3.22 -6.60
CA ALA A 121 8.30 -1.77 -6.79
C ALA A 121 7.00 -1.05 -6.34
N CYS A 122 5.82 -1.58 -6.70
CA CYS A 122 4.55 -1.04 -6.19
C CYS A 122 4.18 -1.60 -4.81
N GLY A 123 4.54 -2.86 -4.55
CA GLY A 123 4.05 -3.61 -3.40
C GLY A 123 4.65 -3.11 -2.09
N VAL A 124 5.89 -2.63 -2.12
CA VAL A 124 6.58 -2.14 -0.93
C VAL A 124 5.85 -0.95 -0.30
N HIS A 125 5.23 -0.10 -1.12
CA HIS A 125 4.40 1.01 -0.63
C HIS A 125 3.08 0.54 -0.02
N VAL A 126 2.50 -0.53 -0.56
CA VAL A 126 1.33 -1.20 0.04
C VAL A 126 1.70 -1.83 1.39
N ILE A 127 2.90 -2.41 1.53
CA ILE A 127 3.36 -2.94 2.82
C ILE A 127 3.56 -1.81 3.84
N ARG A 128 4.12 -0.65 3.43
CA ARG A 128 4.20 0.52 4.32
C ARG A 128 2.82 1.00 4.79
N ALA A 129 1.80 0.98 3.91
CA ALA A 129 0.44 1.30 4.29
C ALA A 129 -0.18 0.23 5.22
N LEU A 130 0.07 -1.07 4.94
CA LEU A 130 -0.38 -2.18 5.79
C LEU A 130 0.18 -2.08 7.21
N LEU A 131 1.43 -1.63 7.37
CA LEU A 131 2.07 -1.42 8.67
C LEU A 131 1.44 -0.28 9.48
N GLN A 132 0.62 0.57 8.86
CA GLN A 132 -0.17 1.60 9.56
C GLN A 132 -1.57 1.11 9.96
N VAL A 133 -1.98 -0.09 9.55
CA VAL A 133 -3.30 -0.65 9.90
C VAL A 133 -3.25 -1.27 11.30
N PRO A 134 -4.07 -0.78 12.27
CA PRO A 134 -4.13 -1.34 13.61
C PRO A 134 -4.44 -2.84 13.61
N GLY A 135 -3.67 -3.62 14.39
CA GLY A 135 -3.81 -5.07 14.51
C GLY A 135 -3.27 -5.90 13.32
N ALA A 136 -2.84 -5.27 12.23
CA ALA A 136 -2.15 -5.93 11.12
C ALA A 136 -0.63 -5.74 11.16
N ALA A 137 -0.16 -4.60 11.69
CA ALA A 137 1.25 -4.23 11.71
C ALA A 137 2.15 -5.30 12.34
N GLU A 138 1.81 -5.79 13.53
CA GLU A 138 2.59 -6.79 14.26
C GLU A 138 2.79 -8.09 13.46
N ARG A 139 1.71 -8.60 12.86
CA ARG A 139 1.75 -9.80 12.00
C ARG A 139 2.55 -9.56 10.73
N ALA A 140 2.41 -8.38 10.11
CA ALA A 140 3.20 -8.02 8.94
C ALA A 140 4.70 -7.96 9.29
N LEU A 141 5.08 -7.35 10.41
CA LEU A 141 6.47 -7.32 10.90
C LEU A 141 6.99 -8.73 11.17
N GLN A 142 6.19 -9.60 11.78
CA GLN A 142 6.57 -11.00 12.00
C GLN A 142 6.88 -11.73 10.68
N TYR A 143 6.06 -11.56 9.64
CA TYR A 143 6.33 -12.14 8.32
C TYR A 143 7.59 -11.60 7.66
N LEU A 144 7.87 -10.30 7.81
CA LEU A 144 9.09 -9.67 7.29
C LEU A 144 10.33 -10.23 8.00
N GLY A 145 10.28 -10.35 9.33
CA GLY A 145 11.37 -10.91 10.14
C GLY A 145 11.66 -12.38 9.84
N GLN A 146 10.62 -13.21 9.68
CA GLN A 146 10.78 -14.64 9.34
C GLN A 146 11.50 -14.90 8.00
N ARG A 147 11.50 -13.91 7.09
CA ARG A 147 12.12 -14.01 5.76
C ARG A 147 13.15 -12.91 5.52
N GLU A 148 13.70 -12.35 6.58
CA GLU A 148 14.64 -11.23 6.53
C GLU A 148 15.81 -11.46 5.55
N GLN A 149 16.40 -12.66 5.51
CA GLN A 149 17.48 -12.99 4.58
C GLN A 149 17.11 -12.83 3.11
N ARG A 150 15.85 -13.11 2.74
CA ARG A 150 15.37 -12.90 1.36
C ARG A 150 15.24 -11.41 1.08
N LEU A 151 14.66 -10.65 1.99
CA LEU A 151 14.48 -9.20 1.84
C LEU A 151 15.83 -8.48 1.77
N ARG A 152 16.83 -8.89 2.55
CA ARG A 152 18.21 -8.36 2.50
C ARG A 152 18.81 -8.38 1.10
N LYS A 153 18.50 -9.40 0.30
CA LYS A 153 19.03 -9.60 -1.06
C LYS A 153 18.27 -8.80 -2.12
N ASP A 154 17.11 -8.26 -1.79
CA ASP A 154 16.27 -7.48 -2.70
C ASP A 154 16.44 -5.97 -2.46
N VAL A 155 16.40 -5.16 -3.52
CA VAL A 155 16.63 -3.71 -3.42
C VAL A 155 15.52 -3.02 -2.61
N PHE A 156 14.27 -3.38 -2.82
CA PHE A 156 13.12 -2.80 -2.11
C PHE A 156 13.04 -3.35 -0.69
N GLY A 157 13.20 -4.67 -0.54
CA GLY A 157 13.16 -5.37 0.73
C GLY A 157 14.24 -4.89 1.70
N SER A 158 15.49 -4.75 1.23
CA SER A 158 16.62 -4.29 2.03
C SER A 158 16.40 -2.85 2.51
N LYS A 159 15.90 -1.97 1.64
CA LYS A 159 15.57 -0.59 2.02
C LYS A 159 14.44 -0.56 3.05
N LEU A 160 13.37 -1.32 2.83
CA LEU A 160 12.25 -1.41 3.77
C LEU A 160 12.72 -1.91 5.15
N LEU A 161 13.55 -2.95 5.21
CA LEU A 161 14.02 -3.45 6.50
C LEU A 161 14.88 -2.43 7.26
N ARG A 162 15.72 -1.65 6.58
CA ARG A 162 16.47 -0.54 7.21
C ARG A 162 15.53 0.54 7.75
N GLU A 163 14.53 0.94 6.95
CA GLU A 163 13.51 1.91 7.38
C GLU A 163 12.76 1.46 8.65
N LEU A 164 12.60 0.16 8.83
CA LEU A 164 11.93 -0.45 9.99
C LEU A 164 12.88 -0.74 11.17
N GLY A 165 14.19 -0.44 11.04
CA GLY A 165 15.18 -0.79 12.06
C GLY A 165 15.42 -2.30 12.23
N LEU A 166 15.02 -3.10 11.24
CA LEU A 166 15.20 -4.56 11.21
C LEU A 166 16.53 -4.97 10.57
N LEU A 167 17.25 -4.03 9.97
CA LEU A 167 18.63 -4.21 9.52
C LEU A 167 19.49 -3.12 10.12
N GLU A 168 20.45 -3.54 10.93
CA GLU A 168 21.58 -2.69 11.29
C GLU A 168 22.47 -2.54 10.06
N ASP A 169 22.81 -1.29 9.71
CA ASP A 169 23.93 -1.07 8.81
C ASP A 169 25.17 -1.57 9.54
N LYS A 170 25.94 -2.45 8.88
CA LYS A 170 27.30 -2.74 9.36
C LYS A 170 28.07 -1.43 9.28
N VAL A 171 28.11 -0.68 10.39
CA VAL A 171 29.19 0.28 10.62
C VAL A 171 30.45 -0.54 10.47
N VAL A 172 31.26 -0.21 9.46
CA VAL A 172 32.56 -0.82 9.25
C VAL A 172 33.40 -0.41 10.45
N ASP A 173 33.40 -1.25 11.48
CA ASP A 173 34.24 -1.13 12.67
C ASP A 173 35.68 -1.56 12.28
N GLU A 174 36.35 -0.75 11.45
CA GLU A 174 37.78 -0.90 11.14
C GLU A 174 38.67 0.05 11.97
N ALA A 175 38.13 0.69 13.02
CA ALA A 175 38.88 1.72 13.76
C ALA A 175 39.32 1.35 15.19
N ARG A 176 39.20 0.08 15.64
CA ARG A 176 39.61 -0.27 17.02
C ARG A 176 40.43 -1.54 17.22
N ALA A 177 40.84 -2.23 16.15
CA ALA A 177 41.70 -3.42 16.23
C ALA A 177 43.21 -3.15 16.00
N THR A 178 43.63 -1.91 15.75
CA THR A 178 45.05 -1.52 15.62
C THR A 178 45.43 -0.50 16.69
N GLY A 179 45.60 -0.94 17.92
CA GLY A 179 46.06 -0.08 19.02
C GLY A 179 46.62 -0.81 20.22
N SER A 180 46.88 -2.11 20.12
CA SER A 180 47.49 -2.89 21.20
C SER A 180 48.50 -3.88 20.61
N ALA A 181 49.72 -3.39 20.37
CA ALA A 181 50.97 -4.14 20.38
C ALA A 181 52.14 -3.26 19.90
N ALA A 182 52.84 -2.60 20.83
CA ALA A 182 54.30 -2.48 20.80
C ALA A 182 54.77 -1.91 22.14
N ASN A 183 55.44 -2.77 22.89
CA ASN A 183 56.00 -2.59 24.22
C ASN A 183 57.54 -2.58 24.08
N VAL A 184 58.21 -1.96 25.06
CA VAL A 184 59.61 -2.14 25.51
C VAL A 184 60.81 -1.67 24.65
N GLY A 185 61.67 -0.89 25.31
CA GLY A 185 63.12 -0.76 25.09
C GLY A 185 63.55 0.70 25.34
N GLY A 186 64.25 1.11 26.40
CA GLY A 186 65.28 0.44 27.19
C GLY A 186 66.58 1.23 27.03
N ALA A 187 66.89 2.11 27.99
CA ALA A 187 68.20 2.64 28.41
C ALA A 187 68.00 3.98 29.13
#